data_AF-A0A483F4N3-F1
#
_entry.id   AF-A0A483F4N3-F1
#
_cell.length_a   1.000
_cell.length_b   1.000
_cell.length_c   1.000
_cell.angle_alpha   90.00
_cell.angle_beta   90.00
_cell.angle_gamma   90.00
#
_symmetry.space_group_name_H-M   'P 1'
#
loop_
_entity.id
_entity.type
_entity.pdbx_description
1 polymer ?
#
loop_
_entity_poly.entity_id
_entity_poly.type
_entity_poly.pdbx_seq_one_letter_code
_entity_poly.pdbx_strand_id
1 'polypeptide(L)'
;MVNKEQDLWLGLFDGKNIKVPAKYYKDIPYGGYHQQRILRIKRKGKISQFLLQRETNNYPSKCFSVINNIVFDSSLYTYFYSGCTSFRPNSTRHGILYDIILYDKIYDTIIVLDSMPYSTPEDLKYIKESLVSINGYYRYDALDVAFRIIAKDQIVIVDPDTGKALPKVPKTDDKGKIILINGKPVMVDDPDGYNPVILKRLPEVTILD
;
A
#
# COMPACT_ATOMS: atom_id res chain seq x y z
N MET A 1 -8.57 -11.58 8.36
CA MET A 1 -9.74 -11.57 7.46
C MET A 1 -9.67 -12.84 6.62
N VAL A 2 -10.78 -13.57 6.45
CA VAL A 2 -10.76 -14.92 5.87
C VAL A 2 -11.88 -15.04 4.84
N ASN A 3 -11.53 -15.43 3.61
CA ASN A 3 -12.48 -15.96 2.64
C ASN A 3 -12.23 -17.47 2.50
N LYS A 4 -13.11 -18.27 3.11
CA LYS A 4 -12.98 -19.74 3.13
C LYS A 4 -13.22 -20.37 1.76
N GLU A 5 -14.09 -19.80 0.93
CA GLU A 5 -14.41 -20.33 -0.40
C GLU A 5 -13.20 -20.31 -1.34
N GLN A 6 -12.32 -19.33 -1.15
CA GLN A 6 -11.12 -19.15 -1.97
C GLN A 6 -9.84 -19.69 -1.32
N ASP A 7 -9.96 -20.34 -0.15
CA ASP A 7 -8.83 -20.66 0.74
C ASP A 7 -7.87 -19.47 0.89
N LEU A 8 -8.45 -18.28 1.14
CA LEU A 8 -7.74 -17.02 1.19
C LEU A 8 -7.75 -16.46 2.62
N TRP A 9 -6.56 -16.24 3.17
CA TRP A 9 -6.38 -15.66 4.49
C TRP A 9 -5.50 -14.45 4.39
N LEU A 10 -5.98 -13.31 4.90
CA LEU A 10 -5.21 -12.09 5.06
C LEU A 10 -5.03 -11.82 6.55
N GLY A 11 -3.78 -11.70 6.99
CA GLY A 11 -3.45 -11.44 8.39
C GLY A 11 -2.33 -10.43 8.54
N LEU A 12 -2.38 -9.66 9.62
CA LEU A 12 -1.33 -8.73 10.01
C LEU A 12 -0.49 -9.37 11.12
N PHE A 13 0.82 -9.29 10.99
CA PHE A 13 1.78 -9.94 11.86
C PHE A 13 2.89 -8.98 12.22
N ASP A 14 3.51 -9.22 13.36
CA ASP A 14 4.73 -8.54 13.73
C ASP A 14 5.93 -9.10 12.95
N GLY A 15 6.74 -8.18 12.42
CA GLY A 15 7.96 -8.47 11.71
C GLY A 15 9.20 -8.30 12.59
N LYS A 16 10.33 -8.02 11.94
CA LYS A 16 11.58 -7.75 12.65
C LYS A 16 11.49 -6.51 13.54
N ASN A 17 12.26 -6.55 14.62
CA ASN A 17 12.49 -5.41 15.49
C ASN A 17 13.43 -4.40 14.81
N ILE A 18 12.99 -3.15 14.70
CA ILE A 18 13.77 -2.03 14.20
C ILE A 18 14.19 -1.17 15.39
N LYS A 19 15.49 -0.86 15.47
CA LYS A 19 16.00 0.07 16.48
C LYS A 19 15.51 1.47 16.16
N VAL A 20 14.87 2.10 17.12
CA VAL A 20 14.36 3.46 17.04
C VAL A 20 15.16 4.35 17.99
N PRO A 21 15.68 5.50 17.52
CA PRO A 21 16.51 6.37 18.33
C PRO A 21 15.71 7.03 19.45
N ALA A 22 16.43 7.45 20.48
CA ALA A 22 15.88 8.22 21.58
C ALA A 22 15.14 9.46 21.10
N LYS A 23 14.00 9.76 21.75
CA LYS A 23 13.20 10.96 21.47
C LYS A 23 12.67 11.03 20.02
N TYR A 24 12.49 9.90 19.34
CA TYR A 24 11.75 9.87 18.07
C TYR A 24 10.22 9.79 18.30
N TYR A 25 9.81 8.94 19.24
CA TYR A 25 8.49 9.00 19.85
C TYR A 25 8.63 9.49 21.30
N LYS A 26 7.63 10.26 21.76
CA LYS A 26 7.68 10.90 23.08
C LYS A 26 7.69 9.87 24.23
N ASP A 27 7.12 8.70 23.99
CA ASP A 27 7.01 7.59 24.95
C ASP A 27 8.22 6.65 24.96
N ILE A 28 9.23 6.86 24.10
CA ILE A 28 10.54 6.18 24.15
C ILE A 28 11.69 7.20 24.33
N PRO A 29 11.77 7.86 25.50
CA PRO A 29 12.73 8.93 25.73
C PRO A 29 14.20 8.47 25.62
N TYR A 30 14.48 7.18 25.81
CA TYR A 30 15.80 6.57 25.73
C TYR A 30 16.03 5.73 24.47
N GLY A 31 15.06 5.72 23.56
CA GLY A 31 15.07 4.87 22.36
C GLY A 31 14.58 3.46 22.68
N GLY A 32 14.51 2.60 21.67
CA GLY A 32 14.00 1.25 21.85
C GLY A 32 13.93 0.46 20.55
N TYR A 33 13.10 -0.59 20.57
CA TYR A 33 12.82 -1.40 19.40
C TYR A 33 11.34 -1.41 19.11
N HIS A 34 10.98 -1.29 17.83
CA HIS A 34 9.61 -1.41 17.35
C HIS A 34 9.52 -2.44 16.23
N GLN A 35 8.51 -3.29 16.28
CA GLN A 35 8.28 -4.30 15.26
C GLN A 35 7.75 -3.65 13.98
N GLN A 36 8.24 -4.12 12.85
CA GLN A 36 7.58 -3.86 11.56
C GLN A 36 6.21 -4.53 11.53
N ARG A 37 5.30 -4.01 10.71
CA ARG A 37 4.03 -4.67 10.43
C ARG A 37 4.11 -5.39 9.09
N ILE A 38 3.74 -6.66 9.08
CA ILE A 38 3.77 -7.51 7.89
C ILE A 38 2.34 -7.93 7.56
N LEU A 39 1.90 -7.67 6.33
CA LEU A 39 0.71 -8.30 5.77
C LEU A 39 1.11 -9.66 5.18
N ARG A 40 0.47 -10.72 5.65
CA ARG A 40 0.62 -12.06 5.08
C ARG A 40 -0.66 -12.48 4.40
N ILE A 41 -0.49 -13.12 3.25
CA ILE A 41 -1.58 -13.65 2.45
C ILE A 41 -1.31 -15.12 2.23
N LYS A 42 -2.14 -15.98 2.82
CA LYS A 42 -2.13 -17.41 2.53
C LYS A 42 -3.16 -17.67 1.45
N ARG A 43 -2.74 -18.32 0.36
CA ARG A 43 -3.61 -18.77 -0.72
C ARG A 43 -3.02 -20.01 -1.38
N LYS A 44 -3.82 -21.09 -1.48
CA LYS A 44 -3.42 -22.33 -2.17
C LYS A 44 -2.05 -22.86 -1.70
N GLY A 45 -1.85 -22.94 -0.37
CA GLY A 45 -0.61 -23.45 0.24
C GLY A 45 0.60 -22.51 0.22
N LYS A 46 0.52 -21.35 -0.46
CA LYS A 46 1.59 -20.35 -0.49
C LYS A 46 1.31 -19.20 0.46
N ILE A 47 2.35 -18.69 1.13
CA ILE A 47 2.28 -17.47 1.93
C ILE A 47 3.13 -16.37 1.28
N SER A 48 2.44 -15.36 0.78
CA SER A 48 3.04 -14.11 0.35
C SER A 48 3.11 -13.13 1.52
N GLN A 49 4.20 -12.37 1.60
CA GLN A 49 4.48 -11.46 2.71
C GLN A 49 4.79 -10.06 2.17
N PHE A 50 4.23 -9.03 2.79
CA PHE A 50 4.41 -7.64 2.39
C PHE A 50 4.67 -6.77 3.60
N LEU A 51 5.64 -5.86 3.49
CA LEU A 51 5.92 -4.89 4.53
C LEU A 51 4.88 -3.78 4.47
N LEU A 52 4.05 -3.67 5.51
CA LEU A 52 3.09 -2.59 5.70
C LEU A 52 3.80 -1.42 6.40
N GLN A 53 4.77 -0.82 5.72
CA GLN A 53 5.50 0.36 6.18
C GLN A 53 5.37 1.45 5.13
N ARG A 54 4.97 2.65 5.57
CA ARG A 54 4.91 3.83 4.70
C ARG A 54 6.32 4.30 4.39
N GLU A 55 6.58 4.61 3.13
CA GLU A 55 7.91 5.04 2.65
C GLU A 55 8.41 6.31 3.33
N THR A 56 7.50 7.17 3.81
CA THR A 56 7.82 8.44 4.47
C THR A 56 8.28 8.29 5.92
N ASN A 57 8.15 7.11 6.52
CA ASN A 57 8.50 6.89 7.93
C ASN A 57 9.85 6.19 8.05
N ASN A 58 10.82 6.91 8.63
CA ASN A 58 12.14 6.37 8.98
C ASN A 58 12.07 5.16 9.94
N TYR A 59 11.00 5.06 10.75
CA TYR A 59 10.82 4.01 11.74
C TYR A 59 9.37 3.47 11.77
N PRO A 60 9.15 2.21 12.19
CA PRO A 60 7.80 1.63 12.26
C PRO A 60 6.90 2.38 13.25
N SER A 61 5.67 2.69 12.83
CA SER A 61 4.67 3.28 13.71
C SER A 61 4.29 2.33 14.85
N LYS A 62 4.26 2.84 16.08
CA LYS A 62 3.70 2.13 17.23
C LYS A 62 2.18 2.12 17.13
N CYS A 63 1.61 0.98 16.72
CA CYS A 63 0.17 0.82 16.56
C CYS A 63 -0.47 0.37 17.88
N PHE A 64 -1.30 1.23 18.48
CA PHE A 64 -2.04 0.90 19.70
C PHE A 64 -3.31 0.10 19.44
N SER A 65 -3.96 0.43 18.32
CA SER A 65 -5.18 -0.22 17.89
C SER A 65 -5.15 -0.32 16.37
N VAL A 66 -5.63 -1.46 15.89
CA VAL A 66 -5.67 -1.80 14.49
C VAL A 66 -7.13 -1.99 14.09
N ILE A 67 -7.53 -1.33 13.01
CA ILE A 67 -8.89 -1.45 12.48
C ILE A 67 -8.76 -1.93 11.04
N ASN A 68 -9.20 -3.14 10.74
CA ASN A 68 -9.14 -3.68 9.38
C ASN A 68 -10.52 -4.09 8.94
N ASN A 69 -10.87 -3.81 7.69
CA ASN A 69 -12.12 -4.28 7.12
C ASN A 69 -11.99 -4.54 5.63
N ILE A 70 -12.64 -5.62 5.18
CA ILE A 70 -12.83 -5.87 3.75
C ILE A 70 -13.97 -4.99 3.28
N VAL A 71 -13.69 -4.18 2.26
CA VAL A 71 -14.67 -3.32 1.63
C VAL A 71 -15.38 -4.08 0.52
N PHE A 72 -14.61 -4.83 -0.28
CA PHE A 72 -15.11 -5.68 -1.34
C PHE A 72 -14.17 -6.87 -1.56
N ASP A 73 -14.74 -8.02 -1.92
CA ASP A 73 -13.98 -9.22 -2.23
C ASP A 73 -14.60 -9.96 -3.42
N SER A 74 -13.78 -10.31 -4.40
CA SER A 74 -14.18 -11.05 -5.60
C SER A 74 -13.19 -12.19 -5.90
N SER A 75 -13.38 -12.94 -6.99
CA SER A 75 -12.38 -13.92 -7.44
C SER A 75 -11.08 -13.27 -7.95
N LEU A 76 -11.13 -12.01 -8.36
CA LEU A 76 -10.03 -11.31 -9.01
C LEU A 76 -9.21 -10.45 -8.04
N TYR A 77 -9.88 -9.81 -7.08
CA TYR A 77 -9.20 -8.92 -6.12
C TYR A 77 -9.92 -8.85 -4.77
N THR A 78 -9.19 -8.42 -3.75
CA THR A 78 -9.71 -7.97 -2.46
C THR A 78 -9.39 -6.50 -2.30
N TYR A 79 -10.39 -5.70 -1.96
CA TYR A 79 -10.27 -4.29 -1.65
C TYR A 79 -10.63 -4.08 -0.18
N PHE A 80 -9.71 -3.49 0.58
CA PHE A 80 -9.83 -3.42 2.03
C PHE A 80 -9.07 -2.21 2.57
N TYR A 81 -9.32 -1.86 3.82
CA TYR A 81 -8.52 -0.86 4.52
C TYR A 81 -7.88 -1.44 5.77
N SER A 82 -6.73 -0.87 6.14
CA SER A 82 -6.02 -1.15 7.39
C SER A 82 -5.69 0.18 8.07
N GLY A 83 -6.37 0.44 9.17
CA GLY A 83 -6.19 1.57 10.06
C GLY A 83 -5.22 1.26 11.18
N CYS A 84 -4.40 2.26 11.52
CA CYS A 84 -3.53 2.22 12.67
C CYS A 84 -3.68 3.49 13.51
N THR A 85 -4.07 3.32 14.77
CA THR A 85 -3.99 4.39 15.77
C THR A 85 -2.57 4.42 16.32
N SER A 86 -1.85 5.52 16.08
CA SER A 86 -0.48 5.69 16.55
C SER A 86 -0.21 7.09 17.07
N PHE A 87 0.84 7.25 17.89
CA PHE A 87 1.36 8.58 18.19
C PHE A 87 1.92 9.20 16.92
N ARG A 88 1.64 10.49 16.72
CA ARG A 88 2.43 11.27 15.75
C ARG A 88 3.86 11.38 16.29
N PRO A 89 4.89 11.32 15.43
CA PRO A 89 6.29 11.53 15.85
C PRO A 89 6.42 12.77 16.73
N ASN A 90 7.13 12.65 17.86
CA ASN A 90 7.31 13.73 18.85
C ASN A 90 6.04 14.43 19.37
N SER A 91 4.87 13.78 19.32
CA SER A 91 3.60 14.34 19.80
C SER A 91 2.98 13.45 20.87
N THR A 92 2.18 14.05 21.76
CA THR A 92 1.22 13.32 22.61
C THR A 92 -0.10 13.05 21.89
N ARG A 93 -0.29 13.62 20.69
CA ARG A 93 -1.52 13.43 19.92
C ARG A 93 -1.49 12.07 19.23
N HIS A 94 -2.57 11.33 19.43
CA HIS A 94 -2.89 10.16 18.63
C HIS A 94 -3.47 10.62 17.28
N GLY A 95 -3.18 9.86 16.24
CA GLY A 95 -3.88 9.95 14.97
C GLY A 95 -4.23 8.54 14.50
N ILE A 96 -5.35 8.42 13.79
CA ILE A 96 -5.67 7.22 13.03
C ILE A 96 -5.38 7.55 11.58
N LEU A 97 -4.59 6.72 10.91
CA LEU A 97 -4.43 6.77 9.46
C LEU A 97 -4.83 5.42 8.89
N TYR A 98 -5.70 5.45 7.88
CA TYR A 98 -6.14 4.29 7.13
C TYR A 98 -5.36 4.20 5.83
N ASP A 99 -4.73 3.06 5.60
CA ASP A 99 -4.21 2.71 4.30
C ASP A 99 -5.34 2.00 3.53
N ILE A 100 -5.68 2.51 2.35
CA ILE A 100 -6.65 1.90 1.43
C ILE A 100 -5.87 0.99 0.49
N ILE A 101 -6.25 -0.28 0.43
CA ILE A 101 -5.39 -1.33 -0.12
C ILE A 101 -6.17 -2.18 -1.11
N LEU A 102 -5.55 -2.39 -2.27
CA LEU A 102 -5.96 -3.36 -3.27
C LEU A 102 -5.00 -4.57 -3.23
N TYR A 103 -5.57 -5.76 -3.08
CA TYR A 103 -4.90 -7.02 -3.34
C TYR A 103 -5.40 -7.61 -4.65
N ASP A 104 -4.55 -7.62 -5.67
CA ASP A 104 -4.81 -8.32 -6.91
C ASP A 104 -4.44 -9.80 -6.78
N LYS A 105 -5.43 -10.68 -6.91
CA LYS A 105 -5.27 -12.12 -6.74
C LYS A 105 -4.70 -12.79 -7.98
N ILE A 106 -4.68 -12.14 -9.13
CA ILE A 106 -4.16 -12.73 -10.36
C ILE A 106 -2.63 -12.74 -10.30
N TYR A 107 -2.06 -11.57 -10.00
CA TYR A 107 -0.63 -11.33 -9.94
C TYR A 107 -0.06 -11.40 -8.52
N ASP A 108 -0.91 -11.68 -7.52
CA ASP A 108 -0.54 -11.69 -6.10
C ASP A 108 0.11 -10.37 -5.68
N THR A 109 -0.43 -9.23 -6.08
CA THR A 109 0.21 -7.91 -5.91
C THR A 109 -0.60 -7.05 -4.95
N ILE A 110 0.07 -6.32 -4.05
CA ILE A 110 -0.56 -5.39 -3.12
C ILE A 110 -0.23 -3.95 -3.48
N ILE A 111 -1.26 -3.13 -3.63
CA ILE A 111 -1.15 -1.70 -3.94
C ILE A 111 -1.84 -0.92 -2.84
N VAL A 112 -1.16 0.08 -2.28
CA VAL A 112 -1.79 1.13 -1.48
C VAL A 112 -2.32 2.17 -2.45
N LEU A 113 -3.63 2.34 -2.44
CA LEU A 113 -4.38 3.26 -3.31
C LEU A 113 -4.45 4.67 -2.76
N ASP A 114 -4.47 4.80 -1.44
CA ASP A 114 -4.50 6.09 -0.76
C ASP A 114 -4.20 5.87 0.73
N SER A 115 -3.95 6.95 1.45
CA SER A 115 -3.77 6.96 2.90
C SER A 115 -4.39 8.22 3.50
N MET A 116 -5.45 8.04 4.28
CA MET A 116 -6.23 9.17 4.82
C MET A 116 -6.27 9.19 6.36
N PRO A 117 -6.20 10.38 7.00
CA PRO A 117 -6.47 10.52 8.42
C PRO A 117 -7.96 10.34 8.68
N TYR A 118 -8.32 9.69 9.79
CA TYR A 118 -9.73 9.55 10.13
C TYR A 118 -10.31 10.87 10.62
N SER A 119 -11.30 11.40 9.89
CA SER A 119 -12.12 12.52 10.36
C SER A 119 -13.61 12.18 10.48
N THR A 120 -14.22 11.33 9.64
CA THR A 120 -15.63 10.94 9.82
C THR A 120 -15.98 9.56 9.23
N PRO A 121 -17.09 8.93 9.67
CA PRO A 121 -17.63 7.70 9.04
C PRO A 121 -18.07 7.86 7.58
N GLU A 122 -18.35 9.09 7.13
CA GLU A 122 -18.78 9.35 5.74
C GLU A 122 -17.68 9.04 4.73
N ASP A 123 -16.42 9.33 5.09
CA ASP A 123 -15.25 9.03 4.25
C ASP A 123 -15.19 7.53 3.90
N LEU A 124 -15.57 6.65 4.84
CA LEU A 124 -15.60 5.19 4.60
C LEU A 124 -16.65 4.76 3.58
N LYS A 125 -17.76 5.50 3.44
CA LYS A 125 -18.78 5.22 2.41
C LYS A 125 -18.20 5.51 1.03
N TYR A 126 -17.51 6.64 0.87
CA TYR A 126 -16.87 7.01 -0.39
C TYR A 126 -15.83 5.99 -0.82
N ILE A 127 -14.99 5.49 0.11
CA ILE A 127 -14.00 4.45 -0.17
C ILE A 127 -14.62 3.25 -0.89
N LYS A 128 -15.80 2.79 -0.45
CA LYS A 128 -16.47 1.62 -1.02
C LYS A 128 -16.83 1.78 -2.50
N GLU A 129 -17.21 2.99 -2.89
CA GLU A 129 -17.66 3.30 -4.25
C GLU A 129 -16.51 3.78 -5.15
N SER A 130 -15.34 4.05 -4.58
CA SER A 130 -14.23 4.69 -5.29
C SER A 130 -13.42 3.77 -6.18
N LEU A 131 -13.46 2.45 -6.01
CA LEU A 131 -12.66 1.53 -6.81
C LEU A 131 -13.53 0.76 -7.80
N VAL A 132 -13.23 0.91 -9.08
CA VAL A 132 -13.87 0.20 -10.19
C VAL A 132 -12.84 -0.67 -10.92
N SER A 133 -13.21 -1.91 -11.22
CA SER A 133 -12.45 -2.79 -12.12
C SER A 133 -13.11 -2.77 -13.50
N ILE A 134 -12.38 -2.34 -14.52
CA ILE A 134 -12.87 -2.16 -15.90
C ILE A 134 -11.96 -2.91 -16.86
N ASN A 135 -12.46 -3.95 -17.55
CA ASN A 135 -11.76 -4.63 -18.65
C ASN A 135 -10.24 -4.84 -18.47
N GLY A 136 -9.83 -5.32 -17.30
CA GLY A 136 -8.43 -5.62 -16.99
C GLY A 136 -7.57 -4.42 -16.53
N TYR A 137 -8.17 -3.31 -16.13
CA TYR A 137 -7.52 -2.24 -15.37
C TYR A 137 -8.39 -1.78 -14.20
N TYR A 138 -7.80 -1.05 -13.27
CA TYR A 138 -8.47 -0.49 -12.10
C TYR A 138 -8.54 1.02 -12.25
N ARG A 139 -9.69 1.61 -11.93
CA ARG A 139 -9.90 3.05 -11.79
C ARG A 139 -10.26 3.36 -10.36
N TYR A 140 -9.55 4.29 -9.75
CA TYR A 140 -9.77 4.76 -8.40
C TYR A 140 -10.25 6.21 -8.44
N ASP A 141 -11.57 6.37 -8.44
CA ASP A 141 -12.30 7.60 -8.75
C ASP A 141 -12.05 8.71 -7.72
N ALA A 142 -11.70 8.35 -6.48
CA ALA A 142 -11.41 9.33 -5.42
C ALA A 142 -10.19 10.21 -5.73
N LEU A 143 -9.26 9.73 -6.56
CA LEU A 143 -8.04 10.44 -6.95
C LEU A 143 -7.93 10.59 -8.48
N ASP A 144 -9.00 10.29 -9.22
CA ASP A 144 -9.05 10.33 -10.69
C ASP A 144 -7.86 9.62 -11.38
N VAL A 145 -7.52 8.44 -10.87
CA VAL A 145 -6.39 7.62 -11.36
C VAL A 145 -6.93 6.33 -11.96
N ALA A 146 -6.25 5.86 -13.01
CA ALA A 146 -6.34 4.47 -13.43
C ALA A 146 -4.97 3.82 -13.63
N PHE A 147 -4.90 2.52 -13.36
CA PHE A 147 -3.70 1.72 -13.54
C PHE A 147 -4.04 0.28 -13.92
N ARG A 148 -3.10 -0.39 -14.57
CA ARG A 148 -3.17 -1.82 -14.89
C ARG A 148 -2.00 -2.53 -14.25
N ILE A 149 -2.28 -3.68 -13.62
CA ILE A 149 -1.25 -4.61 -13.17
C ILE A 149 -0.92 -5.52 -14.35
N ILE A 150 0.33 -5.48 -14.81
CA ILE A 150 0.77 -6.18 -16.03
C ILE A 150 1.59 -7.44 -15.71
N ALA A 151 2.18 -7.49 -14.52
CA ALA A 151 2.86 -8.64 -13.97
C ALA A 151 2.92 -8.50 -12.44
N LYS A 152 3.44 -9.53 -11.78
CA LYS A 152 3.69 -9.51 -10.34
C LYS A 152 4.54 -8.30 -9.95
N ASP A 153 3.99 -7.49 -9.04
CA ASP A 153 4.60 -6.26 -8.54
C ASP A 153 4.99 -5.27 -9.64
N GLN A 154 4.26 -5.28 -10.77
CA GLN A 154 4.48 -4.37 -11.90
C GLN A 154 3.17 -3.76 -12.38
N ILE A 155 3.14 -2.43 -12.43
CA ILE A 155 2.00 -1.65 -12.88
C ILE A 155 2.37 -0.72 -14.04
N VAL A 156 1.34 -0.25 -14.74
CA VAL A 156 1.41 0.89 -15.66
C VAL A 156 0.22 1.79 -15.42
N ILE A 157 0.44 3.10 -15.50
CA ILE A 157 -0.64 4.08 -15.45
C ILE A 157 -1.38 4.07 -16.79
N VAL A 158 -2.70 4.11 -16.74
CA VAL A 158 -3.56 4.11 -17.92
C VAL A 158 -4.52 5.29 -17.87
N ASP A 159 -4.98 5.70 -19.04
CA ASP A 159 -6.07 6.65 -19.19
C ASP A 159 -7.36 6.09 -18.54
N PRO A 160 -8.04 6.83 -17.66
CA PRO A 160 -9.21 6.33 -16.92
C PRO A 160 -10.39 5.90 -17.79
N ASP A 161 -10.59 6.56 -18.93
CA ASP A 161 -11.74 6.35 -19.81
C ASP A 161 -11.48 5.27 -20.86
N THR A 162 -10.25 5.21 -21.37
CA THR A 162 -9.88 4.33 -22.48
C THR A 162 -9.08 3.10 -22.05
N GLY A 163 -8.48 3.11 -20.85
CA GLY A 163 -7.61 2.05 -20.36
C GLY A 163 -6.30 1.87 -21.15
N LYS A 164 -5.94 2.85 -21.99
CA LYS A 164 -4.69 2.85 -22.77
C LYS A 164 -3.54 3.33 -21.88
N ALA A 165 -2.37 2.70 -22.02
CA ALA A 165 -1.19 3.13 -21.26
C ALA A 165 -0.84 4.58 -21.58
N LEU A 166 -0.63 5.38 -20.53
CA LEU A 166 -0.14 6.74 -20.68
C LEU A 166 1.34 6.70 -21.09
N PRO A 167 1.79 7.63 -21.96
CA PRO A 167 3.20 7.72 -22.30
C PRO A 167 4.03 8.11 -21.07
N LYS A 168 5.17 7.45 -20.89
CA LYS A 168 6.14 7.84 -19.86
C LYS A 168 6.74 9.20 -20.17
N VAL A 169 7.07 9.96 -19.13
CA VAL A 169 7.72 11.26 -19.24
C VAL A 169 9.17 11.19 -18.72
N PRO A 170 10.07 12.06 -19.19
CA PRO A 170 11.43 12.11 -18.65
C PRO A 170 11.43 12.55 -17.18
N LYS A 171 12.14 11.81 -16.32
CA LYS A 171 12.33 12.17 -14.91
C LYS A 171 13.14 13.44 -14.80
N THR A 172 12.67 14.39 -14.01
CA THR A 172 13.37 15.63 -13.68
C THR A 172 13.96 15.60 -12.26
N ASP A 173 14.99 16.40 -12.01
CA ASP A 173 15.47 16.72 -10.67
C ASP A 173 14.64 17.87 -10.04
N ASP A 174 14.93 18.23 -8.79
CA ASP A 174 14.23 19.31 -8.06
C ASP A 174 14.32 20.69 -8.73
N LYS A 175 15.12 20.83 -9.79
CA LYS A 175 15.31 22.06 -10.59
C LYS A 175 14.69 21.94 -11.98
N GLY A 176 13.94 20.86 -12.26
CA GLY A 176 13.29 20.62 -13.55
C GLY A 176 14.22 20.10 -14.64
N LYS A 177 15.45 19.70 -14.33
CA LYS A 177 16.40 19.19 -15.33
C LYS A 177 16.25 17.69 -15.51
N ILE A 178 16.22 17.22 -16.77
CA ILE A 178 16.12 15.80 -17.12
C ILE A 178 17.29 15.01 -16.53
N ILE A 179 16.98 13.94 -15.79
CA ILE A 179 17.95 13.00 -15.24
C ILE A 179 18.37 12.00 -16.33
N LEU A 180 19.69 11.89 -16.55
CA LEU A 180 20.29 10.98 -17.51
C LEU A 180 21.05 9.86 -16.80
N ILE A 181 20.89 8.62 -17.26
CA ILE A 181 21.74 7.48 -16.91
C ILE A 181 22.37 6.95 -18.19
N ASN A 182 23.70 6.87 -18.25
CA ASN A 182 24.46 6.47 -19.44
C ASN A 182 24.07 7.28 -20.70
N GLY A 183 23.81 8.59 -20.54
CA GLY A 183 23.43 9.48 -21.63
C GLY A 183 21.98 9.36 -22.12
N LYS A 184 21.15 8.51 -21.51
CA LYS A 184 19.73 8.35 -21.86
C LYS A 184 18.81 8.90 -20.76
N PRO A 185 17.70 9.57 -21.12
CA PRO A 185 16.68 10.00 -20.16
C PRO A 185 16.11 8.81 -19.38
N VAL A 186 16.00 8.97 -18.06
CA VAL A 186 15.24 8.05 -17.23
C VAL A 186 13.76 8.34 -17.45
N MET A 187 13.02 7.38 -17.98
CA MET A 187 11.58 7.52 -18.24
C MET A 187 10.79 7.01 -17.03
N VAL A 188 9.87 7.83 -16.53
CA VAL A 188 8.99 7.52 -15.40
C VAL A 188 7.54 7.71 -15.79
N ASP A 189 6.64 7.08 -15.05
CA ASP A 189 5.23 7.47 -15.08
C ASP A 189 5.11 8.89 -14.50
N ASP A 190 4.08 9.64 -14.90
CA ASP A 190 3.94 11.07 -14.59
C ASP A 190 4.25 11.37 -13.10
N PRO A 191 5.39 12.02 -12.79
CA PRO A 191 5.82 12.24 -11.43
C PRO A 191 4.97 13.29 -10.71
N ASP A 192 4.28 14.15 -11.46
CA ASP A 192 3.33 15.13 -10.93
C ASP A 192 1.93 14.52 -10.76
N GLY A 193 1.69 13.35 -11.36
CA GLY A 193 0.50 12.53 -11.21
C GLY A 193 0.54 11.56 -10.02
N TYR A 194 -0.62 10.98 -9.70
CA TYR A 194 -0.70 9.93 -8.68
C TYR A 194 0.07 8.68 -9.12
N ASN A 195 0.90 8.14 -8.22
CA ASN A 195 1.67 6.92 -8.43
C ASN A 195 1.23 5.84 -7.43
N PRO A 196 0.59 4.74 -7.87
CA PRO A 196 0.18 3.68 -6.96
C PRO A 196 1.38 3.05 -6.27
N VAL A 197 1.32 2.95 -4.94
CA VAL A 197 2.44 2.44 -4.15
C VAL A 197 2.31 0.93 -4.02
N ILE A 198 3.16 0.18 -4.72
CA ILE A 198 3.25 -1.26 -4.54
C ILE A 198 3.92 -1.54 -3.19
N LEU A 199 3.27 -2.32 -2.33
CA LEU A 199 3.88 -2.69 -1.07
C LEU A 199 5.12 -3.55 -1.30
N LYS A 200 6.17 -3.24 -0.56
CA LYS A 200 7.42 -4.00 -0.59
C LYS A 200 7.18 -5.46 -0.21
N ARG A 201 7.36 -6.36 -1.18
CA ARG A 201 7.35 -7.80 -0.94
C ARG A 201 8.52 -8.23 -0.07
N LEU A 202 8.24 -9.13 0.85
CA LEU A 202 9.21 -9.85 1.67
C LEU A 202 9.33 -11.30 1.17
N PRO A 203 10.40 -12.03 1.51
CA PRO A 203 10.59 -13.41 1.05
C PRO A 203 9.36 -14.28 1.31
N GLU A 204 8.97 -15.08 0.32
CA GLU A 204 7.81 -15.97 0.42
C GLU A 204 8.11 -17.14 1.35
N VAL A 205 7.06 -17.65 2.00
CA VAL A 205 7.14 -18.87 2.79
C VAL A 205 6.27 -19.91 2.10
N THR A 206 6.89 -21.01 1.71
CA THR A 206 6.17 -22.20 1.24
C THR A 206 5.89 -23.06 2.46
N ILE A 207 4.62 -23.37 2.71
CA ILE A 207 4.29 -24.40 3.68
C ILE A 207 4.48 -25.72 2.94
N LEU A 208 5.47 -26.51 3.36
CA LEU A 208 5.55 -27.91 2.99
C LEU A 208 4.53 -28.63 3.86
N ASP A 209 3.56 -29.29 3.22
CA ASP A 209 2.61 -30.18 3.89
C ASP A 209 3.32 -31.45 4.37
#